data_AF-A0ABD5CF75-F1
#
_entry.id   AF-A0ABD5CF75-F1
#
_cell.length_a   1.000
_cell.length_b   1.000
_cell.length_c   1.000
_cell.angle_alpha   90.00
_cell.angle_beta   90.00
_cell.angle_gamma   90.00
#
_symmetry.space_group_name_H-M   'P 1'
#
loop_
_entity.id
_entity.type
_entity.pdbx_description
1 polymer ?
#
loop_
_entity_poly.entity_id
_entity_poly.type
_entity_poly.pdbx_seq_one_letter_code
_entity_poly.pdbx_strand_id
1 'polypeptide(L)'
;MEDSQPTDLRPQKTEYRGYAISSTAQRNPSGQWVPCVVVTLRGRPISLNRERPDLAQPTREEAMCEALAWARHLIDQREIPLSEIGDTLLGERR
;
A
#
# COMPACT_ATOMS: atom_id res chain seq x y z
N MET A 1 33.76 6.36 -7.27
CA MET A 1 32.33 6.09 -7.53
C MET A 1 31.76 5.66 -6.21
N GLU A 2 30.88 6.46 -5.63
CA GLU A 2 29.87 6.03 -4.66
C GLU A 2 28.96 7.24 -4.48
N ASP A 3 27.98 7.28 -5.38
CA ASP A 3 26.87 8.23 -5.36
C ASP A 3 26.19 8.06 -4.00
N SER A 4 26.41 9.02 -3.11
CA SER A 4 25.66 9.13 -1.86
C SER A 4 24.23 9.48 -2.25
N GLN A 5 23.44 8.49 -2.66
CA GLN A 5 22.02 8.65 -2.87
C GLN A 5 21.47 9.28 -1.59
N PRO A 6 20.84 10.46 -1.67
CA PRO A 6 20.17 11.00 -0.50
C PRO A 6 19.19 9.93 -0.05
N THR A 7 19.24 9.57 1.23
CA THR A 7 18.18 8.80 1.87
C THR A 7 16.93 9.66 1.78
N ASP A 8 16.28 9.65 0.62
CA ASP A 8 15.14 10.48 0.31
C ASP A 8 13.99 9.85 1.08
N LEU A 9 13.88 10.28 2.35
CA LEU A 9 12.79 9.97 3.27
C LEU A 9 11.44 10.46 2.75
N ARG A 10 11.41 11.07 1.55
CA ARG A 10 10.20 11.61 0.97
C ARG A 10 9.28 10.45 0.55
N PRO A 11 7.97 10.71 0.61
CA PRO A 11 7.00 9.79 0.05
C PRO A 11 7.26 9.58 -1.45
N GLN A 12 7.19 8.32 -1.87
CA GLN A 12 7.09 8.03 -3.30
C GLN A 12 5.64 8.23 -3.72
N LYS A 13 5.43 9.14 -4.68
CA LYS A 13 4.10 9.43 -5.21
C LYS A 13 3.94 8.75 -6.56
N THR A 14 2.81 8.07 -6.75
CA THR A 14 2.47 7.41 -8.01
C THR A 14 0.96 7.47 -8.23
N GLU A 15 0.55 7.45 -9.49
CA GLU A 15 -0.85 7.45 -9.87
C GLU A 15 -1.28 6.04 -10.32
N TYR A 16 -2.46 5.61 -9.89
CA TYR A 16 -3.01 4.30 -10.22
C TYR A 16 -4.52 4.39 -10.34
N ARG A 17 -5.08 4.10 -11.52
CA ARG A 17 -6.53 4.13 -11.81
C ARG A 17 -7.24 5.44 -11.39
N GLY A 18 -6.56 6.57 -11.52
CA GLY A 18 -7.08 7.88 -11.12
C GLY A 18 -6.98 8.18 -9.61
N TYR A 19 -6.39 7.27 -8.83
CA TYR A 19 -5.98 7.49 -7.45
C TYR A 19 -4.53 7.96 -7.41
N ALA A 20 -4.24 8.97 -6.60
CA ALA A 20 -2.87 9.34 -6.26
C ALA A 20 -2.47 8.63 -4.96
N ILE A 21 -1.49 7.75 -5.08
CA ILE A 21 -0.89 6.95 -4.01
C ILE A 21 0.39 7.64 -3.56
N SER A 22 0.56 7.78 -2.26
CA SER A 22 1.77 8.28 -1.62
C SER A 22 2.24 7.21 -0.64
N SER A 23 3.29 6.46 -1.00
CA SER A 23 3.88 5.41 -0.17
C SER A 23 5.07 5.95 0.63
N THR A 24 5.12 5.57 1.90
CA THR A 24 6.21 5.85 2.84
C THR A 24 6.48 4.61 3.68
N ALA A 25 7.52 4.66 4.51
CA ALA A 25 7.73 3.67 5.55
C ALA A 25 8.17 4.39 6.83
N GLN A 26 7.68 3.93 7.96
CA GLN A 26 8.00 4.47 9.29
C GLN A 26 8.68 3.40 10.12
N ARG A 27 9.67 3.80 10.92
CA ARG A 27 10.38 2.86 11.79
C ARG A 27 9.60 2.69 13.09
N ASN A 28 9.28 1.45 13.45
CA ASN A 28 8.60 1.14 14.70
C ASN A 28 9.59 1.11 15.89
N PRO A 29 9.10 1.03 17.16
CA PRO A 29 9.96 0.96 18.34
C PRO A 29 10.91 -0.25 18.35
N SER A 30 10.55 -1.34 17.66
CA SER A 30 11.39 -2.53 17.48
C SER A 30 12.49 -2.35 16.43
N GLY A 31 12.56 -1.19 15.77
CA GLY A 31 13.55 -0.87 14.76
C GLY A 31 13.24 -1.38 13.35
N GLN A 32 12.06 -1.96 13.12
CA GLN A 32 11.60 -2.48 11.82
C GLN A 32 10.86 -1.40 11.02
N TRP A 33 10.79 -1.57 9.70
CA TRP A 33 10.14 -0.62 8.80
C TRP A 33 8.69 -1.02 8.52
N VAL A 34 7.75 -0.21 8.98
CA VAL A 34 6.32 -0.40 8.78
C VAL A 34 5.88 0.34 7.50
N PRO A 35 5.26 -0.34 6.53
CA PRO A 35 4.71 0.28 5.33
C PRO A 35 3.59 1.24 5.69
N CYS A 36 3.63 2.42 5.08
CA CYS A 36 2.65 3.47 5.28
C CYS A 36 2.16 3.96 3.92
N VAL A 37 0.85 4.15 3.77
CA VAL A 37 0.28 4.66 2.53
C VAL A 37 -0.81 5.69 2.78
N VAL A 38 -0.78 6.74 1.96
CA VAL A 38 -1.88 7.69 1.82
C VAL A 38 -2.38 7.62 0.39
N VAL A 39 -3.67 7.34 0.22
CA VAL A 39 -4.31 7.35 -1.10
C VAL A 39 -5.31 8.49 -1.15
N THR A 40 -5.32 9.20 -2.27
CA THR A 40 -6.25 10.30 -2.55
C THR A 40 -6.97 10.05 -3.87
N LEU A 41 -8.27 10.30 -3.91
CA LEU A 41 -9.09 10.24 -5.12
C LEU A 41 -9.67 11.62 -5.39
N ARG A 42 -9.41 12.19 -6.57
CA ARG A 42 -9.87 13.56 -6.94
C ARG A 42 -9.50 14.60 -5.88
N GLY A 43 -8.29 14.50 -5.32
CA GLY A 43 -7.79 15.42 -4.29
C GLY A 43 -8.36 15.19 -2.88
N ARG A 44 -9.23 14.19 -2.67
CA ARG A 44 -9.76 13.85 -1.34
C ARG A 44 -9.04 12.62 -0.80
N PRO A 45 -8.47 12.67 0.43
CA PRO A 45 -7.90 11.48 1.05
C PRO A 45 -9.00 10.46 1.29
N ILE A 46 -8.76 9.23 0.84
CA ILE A 46 -9.63 8.12 1.18
C ILE A 46 -9.13 7.48 2.46
N SER A 47 -10.05 7.19 3.39
CA SER A 47 -9.74 6.43 4.60
C SER A 47 -9.47 4.99 4.23
N LEU A 48 -8.24 4.70 3.81
CA LEU A 48 -7.68 3.37 3.83
C LEU A 48 -6.96 3.20 5.17
N ASN A 49 -6.88 1.96 5.66
CA ASN A 49 -6.01 1.65 6.78
C ASN A 49 -4.60 2.12 6.35
N ARG A 50 -3.97 3.01 7.12
CA ARG A 50 -2.78 3.75 6.65
C ARG A 50 -1.48 3.00 6.93
N GLU A 51 -1.53 2.10 7.91
CA GLU A 51 -0.38 1.41 8.46
C GLU A 51 -0.74 -0.07 8.60
N ARG A 52 0.22 -0.94 8.29
CA ARG A 52 0.13 -2.38 8.51
C ARG A 52 1.35 -2.82 9.32
N PRO A 53 1.28 -2.77 10.67
CA PRO A 53 2.40 -3.20 11.51
C PRO A 53 2.75 -4.69 11.30
N ASP A 54 1.79 -5.50 10.84
CA ASP A 54 2.00 -6.91 10.48
C ASP A 54 2.92 -7.11 9.26
N LEU A 55 3.10 -6.06 8.44
CA LEU A 55 3.97 -6.06 7.27
C LEU A 55 5.31 -5.37 7.56
N ALA A 56 5.76 -5.37 8.82
CA ALA A 56 7.05 -4.80 9.19
C ALA A 56 8.19 -5.51 8.43
N GLN A 57 8.94 -4.74 7.64
CA GLN A 57 10.04 -5.22 6.82
C GLN A 57 11.41 -4.92 7.45
N PRO A 58 12.45 -5.72 7.12
CA PRO A 58 13.79 -5.46 7.60
C PRO A 58 14.41 -4.22 6.92
N THR A 59 13.98 -3.89 5.69
CA THR A 59 14.45 -2.69 4.99
C THR A 59 13.32 -1.71 4.66
N ARG A 60 13.70 -0.44 4.47
CA ARG A 60 12.78 0.61 4.05
C ARG A 60 12.24 0.36 2.65
N GLU A 61 13.08 -0.11 1.74
CA GLU A 61 12.70 -0.32 0.33
C GLU A 61 11.64 -1.41 0.22
N GLU A 62 11.81 -2.53 0.92
CA GLU A 62 10.79 -3.59 1.02
C GLU A 62 9.48 -3.04 1.59
N ALA A 63 9.55 -2.25 2.67
CA ALA A 63 8.35 -1.62 3.24
C ALA A 63 7.66 -0.67 2.25
N MET A 64 8.41 0.07 1.44
CA MET A 64 7.81 0.95 0.43
C MET A 64 7.19 0.16 -0.73
N CYS A 65 7.83 -0.91 -1.17
CA CYS A 65 7.29 -1.83 -2.18
C CYS A 65 5.99 -2.47 -1.68
N GLU A 66 5.97 -2.95 -0.44
CA GLU A 66 4.78 -3.48 0.21
C GLU A 66 3.68 -2.43 0.36
N ALA A 67 4.01 -1.21 0.78
CA ALA A 67 3.05 -0.11 0.88
C ALA A 67 2.37 0.17 -0.48
N LEU A 68 3.14 0.15 -1.57
CA LEU A 68 2.62 0.35 -2.91
C LEU A 68 1.77 -0.82 -3.41
N ALA A 69 2.24 -2.06 -3.25
CA ALA A 69 1.51 -3.26 -3.66
C ALA A 69 0.17 -3.34 -2.92
N TRP A 70 0.20 -3.07 -1.61
CA TRP A 70 -0.98 -3.00 -0.77
C TRP A 70 -1.96 -1.91 -1.20
N ALA A 71 -1.47 -0.70 -1.50
CA ALA A 71 -2.29 0.39 -2.00
C ALA A 71 -3.07 0.00 -3.25
N ARG A 72 -2.38 -0.63 -4.21
CA ARG A 72 -2.98 -1.10 -5.47
C ARG A 72 -4.02 -2.17 -5.21
N HIS A 73 -3.70 -3.16 -4.38
CA HIS A 73 -4.64 -4.21 -4.00
C HIS A 73 -5.91 -3.63 -3.36
N LEU A 74 -5.81 -2.64 -2.47
CA LEU A 74 -6.98 -1.99 -1.87
C LEU A 74 -7.81 -1.20 -2.89
N ILE A 75 -7.16 -0.52 -3.83
CA ILE A 75 -7.87 0.17 -4.92
C ILE A 75 -8.60 -0.84 -5.79
N ASP A 76 -7.93 -1.93 -6.19
CA ASP A 76 -8.53 -3.00 -6.99
C ASP A 76 -9.73 -3.61 -6.25
N GLN A 77 -9.60 -3.96 -4.96
CA GLN A 77 -10.70 -4.48 -4.14
C GLN A 77 -11.89 -3.52 -4.02
N ARG A 78 -11.64 -2.21 -4.04
CA ARG A 78 -12.67 -1.18 -3.97
C ARG A 78 -13.37 -0.94 -5.31
N GLU A 79 -12.65 -1.13 -6.41
CA GLU A 79 -13.17 -0.95 -7.77
C GLU A 79 -13.75 -2.23 -8.36
N ILE A 80 -13.51 -3.41 -7.79
CA ILE A 80 -14.31 -4.61 -8.08
C ILE A 80 -15.75 -4.29 -7.66
N PRO A 81 -16.70 -4.14 -8.60
CA PRO A 81 -18.10 -4.15 -8.21
C PRO A 81 -18.36 -5.49 -7.53
N LEU A 82 -19.06 -5.48 -6.40
CA LEU A 82 -19.48 -6.70 -5.66
C LEU A 82 -20.22 -7.75 -6.52
N SER A 83 -20.45 -7.47 -7.80
CA SER A 83 -20.98 -8.38 -8.81
C SER A 83 -20.10 -9.59 -9.13
N GLU A 84 -18.80 -9.63 -8.78
CA GLU A 84 -17.94 -10.81 -9.05
C GLU A 84 -17.46 -11.57 -7.81
N ILE A 85 -17.76 -11.11 -6.58
CA ILE A 85 -17.41 -11.84 -5.35
C ILE A 85 -18.59 -12.74 -4.90
N GLY A 86 -19.69 -12.77 -5.66
CA GLY A 86 -20.87 -13.59 -5.39
C GLY A 86 -20.82 -15.03 -5.88
N ASP A 87 -19.84 -15.44 -6.69
CA ASP A 87 -19.92 -16.71 -7.44
C ASP A 87 -18.81 -17.75 -7.12
N THR A 88 -18.03 -17.56 -6.05
CA THR A 88 -16.97 -18.54 -5.68
C THR A 88 -17.04 -19.08 -4.26
N LEU A 89 -18.17 -18.92 -3.56
CA LEU A 89 -18.43 -19.56 -2.25
C LEU A 89 -19.61 -20.55 -2.24
N LEU A 90 -20.13 -20.93 -3.42
CA LEU A 90 -21.13 -21.98 -3.57
C LEU A 90 -20.65 -23.09 -4.53
N GLY A 91 -19.38 -23.46 -4.44
CA GLY A 91 -18.83 -24.69 -5.02
C GLY A 91 -18.97 -25.86 -4.04
N GLU A 92 -20.19 -26.32 -3.87
CA GLU A 92 -20.62 -27.68 -3.52
C GLU A 92 -19.69 -28.53 -2.62
N ARG A 93 -20.13 -28.65 -1.35
CA ARG A 93 -20.12 -29.95 -0.66
C ARG A 93 -20.72 -31.02 -1.59
N ARG A 94 -19.94 -32.03 -1.95
CA ARG A 94 -20.42 -33.40 -2.16
C ARG A 94 -19.54 -34.36 -1.39
#